data_AF-A0A952KX43-F1
#
_entry.id   AF-A0A952KX43-F1
#
_cell.length_a   1.000
_cell.length_b   1.000
_cell.length_c   1.000
_cell.angle_alpha   90.00
_cell.angle_beta   90.00
_cell.angle_gamma   90.00
#
_symmetry.space_group_name_H-M   'P 1'
#
loop_
_entity.id
_entity.type
_entity.pdbx_description
1 polymer ?
#
loop_
_entity_poly.entity_id
_entity_poly.type
_entity_poly.pdbx_seq_one_letter_code
_entity_poly.pdbx_strand_id
1 'polypeptide(L)'
;MMRRTSTTVALAFLLPALSLSGEAAAQTLDPTTTAATTTTAAPARATGSAVCATPARASFVPTKATVAHVGRNIAVYAVPTGGEPPLTTAGKAAFGWDKDGPKPGSAYGNVRFTAHTYPDGSALGNRLLKRLHVGARIILRGGSSALCYRVKRVKVTTPTRLGGYYSTIGKPKLA
;
A
#
# COMPACT_ATOMS: atom_id res chain seq x y z
N MET A 1 46.81 -12.81 4.76
CA MET A 1 46.48 -13.86 5.75
C MET A 1 46.36 -13.22 7.12
N MET A 2 45.16 -13.11 7.68
CA MET A 2 44.95 -12.66 9.06
C MET A 2 43.68 -13.32 9.56
N ARG A 3 43.85 -14.33 10.42
CA ARG A 3 42.78 -15.08 11.07
C ARG A 3 42.25 -14.23 12.24
N ARG A 4 40.94 -14.01 12.31
CA ARG A 4 40.28 -13.58 13.54
C ARG A 4 39.24 -14.61 13.91
N THR A 5 39.45 -15.13 15.10
CA THR A 5 38.80 -16.26 15.75
C THR A 5 37.40 -15.91 16.23
N SER A 6 36.46 -16.82 15.95
CA SER A 6 35.11 -16.84 16.47
C SER A 6 35.10 -17.08 17.98
N THR A 7 34.19 -16.42 18.70
CA THR A 7 33.83 -16.80 20.06
C THR A 7 32.31 -16.86 20.15
N THR A 8 31.80 -18.08 20.08
CA THR A 8 30.39 -18.42 20.27
C THR A 8 30.17 -18.65 21.77
N VAL A 9 29.28 -17.88 22.39
CA VAL A 9 28.81 -18.17 23.76
C VAL A 9 27.40 -18.72 23.64
N ALA A 10 27.26 -20.02 23.84
CA ALA A 10 25.99 -20.70 24.04
C ALA A 10 25.69 -20.70 25.54
N LEU A 11 24.56 -20.11 25.95
CA LEU A 11 24.05 -20.25 27.30
C LEU A 11 22.74 -21.04 27.23
N ALA A 12 22.80 -22.26 27.75
CA ALA A 12 21.69 -23.16 27.97
C ALA A 12 21.26 -23.13 29.44
N PHE A 13 20.08 -23.72 29.71
CA PHE A 13 19.51 -24.07 31.03
C PHE A 13 18.78 -22.91 31.77
N LEU A 14 17.62 -23.06 32.43
CA LEU A 14 16.88 -24.22 32.97
C LEU A 14 15.36 -23.94 32.99
N LEU A 15 14.56 -24.99 32.78
CA LEU A 15 13.16 -25.09 33.23
C LEU A 15 13.12 -25.56 34.70
N PRO A 16 12.19 -25.04 35.53
CA PRO A 16 11.68 -25.81 36.66
C PRO A 16 10.16 -25.97 36.65
N ALA A 17 9.76 -27.05 37.33
CA ALA A 17 8.51 -27.77 37.28
C ALA A 17 7.37 -27.16 38.10
N LEU A 18 6.17 -27.69 37.82
CA LEU A 18 4.92 -27.58 38.57
C LEU A 18 5.10 -27.65 40.10
N SER A 19 4.31 -26.85 40.80
CA SER A 19 3.87 -27.15 42.18
C SER A 19 2.41 -26.73 42.32
N LEU A 20 1.59 -27.71 42.71
CA LEU A 20 0.16 -27.63 42.92
C LEU A 20 -0.06 -27.63 44.44
N SER A 21 -0.62 -26.54 45.00
CA SER A 21 -1.17 -26.51 46.35
C SER A 21 -2.39 -25.61 46.34
N GLY A 22 -3.56 -26.18 46.64
CA GLY A 22 -4.79 -25.45 46.89
C GLY A 22 -4.89 -24.99 48.34
N GLU A 23 -5.68 -23.94 48.56
CA GLU A 23 -6.54 -23.79 49.74
C GLU A 23 -7.62 -22.76 49.40
N ALA A 24 -8.86 -23.06 49.76
CA ALA A 24 -10.06 -22.32 49.39
C ALA A 24 -10.25 -21.06 50.27
N ALA A 25 -10.71 -19.98 49.65
CA ALA A 25 -11.48 -18.94 50.32
C ALA A 25 -12.68 -18.57 49.42
N ALA A 26 -13.85 -19.08 49.79
CA ALA A 26 -15.12 -18.70 49.19
C ALA A 26 -15.41 -17.23 49.56
N GLN A 27 -15.38 -16.35 48.57
CA GLN A 27 -16.01 -15.04 48.66
C GLN A 27 -17.27 -15.07 47.80
N THR A 28 -18.41 -15.06 48.48
CA THR A 28 -19.72 -14.82 47.89
C THR A 28 -19.74 -13.37 47.39
N LEU A 29 -19.56 -13.18 46.09
CA LEU A 29 -19.87 -11.92 45.41
C LEU A 29 -21.13 -12.13 44.58
N ASP A 30 -22.16 -11.36 44.90
CA ASP A 30 -23.41 -11.28 44.15
C ASP A 30 -23.15 -11.10 42.65
N PRO A 31 -23.76 -11.92 41.77
CA PRO A 31 -23.78 -11.61 40.36
C PRO A 31 -24.77 -10.46 40.14
N THR A 32 -24.29 -9.23 40.24
CA THR A 32 -24.96 -8.11 39.57
C THR A 32 -24.93 -8.43 38.08
N THR A 33 -26.06 -8.95 37.58
CA THR A 33 -26.31 -9.20 36.17
C THR A 33 -26.30 -7.86 35.45
N THR A 34 -25.12 -7.39 35.06
CA THR A 34 -24.98 -6.36 34.05
C THR A 34 -25.25 -7.05 32.73
N ALA A 35 -26.48 -6.87 32.24
CA ALA A 35 -26.83 -7.27 30.88
C ALA A 35 -25.82 -6.64 29.93
N ALA A 36 -24.95 -7.47 29.35
CA ALA A 36 -24.07 -7.06 28.27
C ALA A 36 -24.95 -6.75 27.06
N THR A 37 -25.31 -5.48 26.89
CA THR A 37 -25.91 -4.98 25.66
C THR A 37 -24.91 -5.26 24.55
N THR A 38 -25.15 -6.35 23.83
CA THR A 38 -24.36 -6.70 22.65
C THR A 38 -24.80 -5.72 21.57
N THR A 39 -24.19 -4.55 21.56
CA THR A 39 -24.36 -3.58 20.48
C THR A 39 -23.79 -4.25 19.23
N THR A 40 -24.66 -4.85 18.43
CA THR A 40 -24.35 -5.27 17.06
C THR A 40 -23.81 -4.04 16.35
N ALA A 41 -22.49 -3.98 16.20
CA ALA A 41 -21.84 -2.95 15.41
C ALA A 41 -22.39 -3.09 13.98
N ALA A 42 -23.20 -2.11 13.56
CA ALA A 42 -23.64 -2.01 12.19
C ALA A 42 -22.40 -2.09 11.28
N PRO A 43 -22.44 -2.85 10.17
CA PRO A 43 -21.30 -2.94 9.29
C PRO A 43 -20.95 -1.52 8.85
N ALA A 44 -19.75 -1.06 9.20
CA ALA A 44 -19.25 0.24 8.75
C ALA A 44 -19.33 0.25 7.23
N ARG A 45 -20.29 1.01 6.68
CA ARG A 45 -20.49 1.14 5.25
C ARG A 45 -19.20 1.75 4.72
N ALA A 46 -18.36 0.93 4.09
CA ALA A 46 -17.16 1.42 3.44
C ALA A 46 -17.61 2.54 2.51
N THR A 47 -17.25 3.79 2.82
CA THR A 47 -17.52 4.94 1.96
C THR A 47 -16.66 4.74 0.72
N GLY A 48 -17.15 3.91 -0.19
CA GLY A 48 -16.65 3.78 -1.53
C GLY A 48 -16.78 5.17 -2.13
N SER A 49 -15.65 5.87 -2.30
CA SER A 49 -15.62 7.13 -3.05
C SER A 49 -16.56 7.02 -4.25
N ALA A 50 -17.60 7.85 -4.32
CA ALA A 50 -18.66 7.82 -5.34
C ALA A 50 -18.08 7.74 -6.76
N VAL A 51 -16.86 8.25 -6.93
CA VAL A 51 -15.98 8.10 -8.08
C VAL A 51 -15.90 6.69 -8.67
N CYS A 52 -15.95 5.63 -7.86
CA CYS A 52 -15.88 4.26 -8.38
C CYS A 52 -17.22 3.71 -8.86
N ALA A 53 -18.34 4.38 -8.58
CA ALA A 53 -19.66 3.97 -9.06
C ALA A 53 -19.84 4.32 -10.55
N THR A 54 -19.17 5.36 -11.02
CA THR A 54 -19.22 5.83 -12.41
C THR A 54 -17.82 6.05 -12.95
N PRO A 55 -17.06 4.97 -13.24
CA PRO A 55 -15.70 5.09 -13.76
C PRO A 55 -15.69 5.68 -15.18
N ALA A 56 -14.61 6.39 -15.50
CA ALA A 56 -14.34 6.89 -16.85
C ALA A 56 -14.32 5.74 -17.86
N ARG A 57 -14.99 5.95 -18.99
CA ARG A 57 -15.10 4.98 -20.10
C ARG A 57 -14.15 5.29 -21.26
N ALA A 58 -13.53 6.47 -21.25
CA ALA A 58 -12.57 6.92 -22.24
C ALA A 58 -11.22 7.21 -21.59
N SER A 59 -10.17 7.23 -22.40
CA SER A 59 -8.84 7.60 -21.95
C SER A 59 -8.78 9.04 -21.43
N PHE A 60 -8.01 9.29 -20.37
CA PHE A 60 -7.83 10.64 -19.82
C PHE A 60 -6.41 10.88 -19.32
N VAL A 61 -6.04 12.15 -19.13
CA VAL A 61 -4.75 12.56 -18.55
C VAL A 61 -4.89 12.65 -17.02
N PRO A 62 -4.19 11.81 -16.24
CA PRO A 62 -4.26 11.87 -14.78
C PRO A 62 -3.47 13.07 -14.24
N THR A 63 -4.07 13.80 -13.30
CA THR A 63 -3.42 14.91 -12.59
C THR A 63 -3.39 14.69 -11.08
N LYS A 64 -4.25 13.79 -10.56
CA LYS A 64 -4.32 13.45 -9.15
C LYS A 64 -4.48 11.95 -8.92
N ALA A 65 -3.90 11.47 -7.83
CA ALA A 65 -4.07 10.11 -7.34
C ALA A 65 -4.53 10.09 -5.88
N THR A 66 -5.23 9.03 -5.51
CA THR A 66 -5.49 8.63 -4.13
C THR A 66 -5.14 7.17 -3.99
N VAL A 67 -4.32 6.83 -3.02
CA VAL A 67 -3.88 5.47 -2.76
C VAL A 67 -4.26 5.16 -1.31
N ALA A 68 -5.14 4.18 -1.12
CA ALA A 68 -5.61 3.78 0.19
C ALA A 68 -4.42 3.48 1.12
N HIS A 69 -4.48 4.00 2.35
CA HIS A 69 -3.43 3.87 3.39
C HIS A 69 -2.08 4.55 3.06
N VAL A 70 -1.92 5.18 1.89
CA VAL A 70 -0.67 5.84 1.48
C VAL A 70 -0.84 7.36 1.43
N GLY A 71 -1.89 7.86 0.76
CA GLY A 71 -2.10 9.29 0.63
C GLY A 71 -3.31 9.66 -0.24
N ARG A 72 -3.78 10.90 -0.08
CA ARG A 72 -4.89 11.50 -0.84
C ARG A 72 -4.38 12.70 -1.63
N ASN A 73 -5.04 13.03 -2.74
CA ASN A 73 -4.73 14.18 -3.58
C ASN A 73 -3.27 14.29 -4.03
N ILE A 74 -2.60 13.14 -4.18
CA ILE A 74 -1.21 13.04 -4.64
C ILE A 74 -1.12 13.64 -6.04
N ALA A 75 -0.18 14.56 -6.26
CA ALA A 75 0.04 15.15 -7.57
C ALA A 75 0.58 14.11 -8.56
N VAL A 76 0.16 14.23 -9.82
CA VAL A 76 0.67 13.43 -10.93
C VAL A 76 1.24 14.37 -11.97
N TYR A 77 2.52 14.22 -12.27
CA TYR A 77 3.22 14.95 -13.32
C TYR A 77 3.34 14.09 -14.57
N ALA A 78 3.08 14.65 -15.74
CA ALA A 78 3.37 13.98 -17.01
C ALA A 78 4.89 14.00 -17.24
N VAL A 79 5.49 12.83 -17.42
CA VAL A 79 6.93 12.65 -17.62
C VAL A 79 7.17 11.76 -18.85
N PRO A 80 8.32 11.88 -19.54
CA PRO A 80 8.66 10.97 -20.62
C PRO A 80 8.79 9.53 -20.12
N THR A 81 8.79 8.55 -21.02
CA THR A 81 9.02 7.14 -20.64
C THR A 81 10.33 6.98 -19.86
N GLY A 82 10.25 6.30 -18.71
CA GLY A 82 11.38 6.13 -17.79
C GLY A 82 11.71 7.37 -16.94
N GLY A 83 10.99 8.47 -17.14
CA GLY A 83 11.13 9.69 -16.36
C GLY A 83 10.55 9.59 -14.95
N GLU A 84 10.89 10.59 -14.15
CA GLU A 84 10.58 10.68 -12.73
C GLU A 84 9.93 12.03 -12.39
N PRO A 85 9.18 12.15 -11.28
CA PRO A 85 8.70 13.45 -10.83
C PRO A 85 9.84 14.47 -10.67
N PRO A 86 9.59 15.79 -10.73
CA PRO A 86 10.62 16.79 -10.51
C PRO A 86 11.38 16.63 -9.18
N LEU A 87 12.69 16.91 -9.16
CA LEU A 87 13.51 16.87 -7.95
C LEU A 87 13.28 18.10 -7.05
N THR A 88 12.05 18.27 -6.59
CA THR A 88 11.60 19.36 -5.72
C THR A 88 10.91 18.80 -4.48
N THR A 89 10.70 19.63 -3.46
CA THR A 89 9.91 19.25 -2.28
C THR A 89 8.51 18.75 -2.66
N ALA A 90 7.87 19.37 -3.66
CA ALA A 90 6.58 18.92 -4.16
C ALA A 90 6.68 17.59 -4.91
N GLY A 91 7.67 17.43 -5.80
CA GLY A 91 7.87 16.21 -6.58
C GLY A 91 8.25 14.99 -5.73
N LYS A 92 8.93 15.20 -4.59
CA LYS A 92 9.19 14.16 -3.57
C LYS A 92 7.90 13.47 -3.08
N ALA A 93 6.77 14.17 -3.09
CA ALA A 93 5.47 13.65 -2.64
C ALA A 93 4.52 13.28 -3.81
N ALA A 94 5.01 13.23 -5.04
CA ALA A 94 4.21 13.08 -6.24
C ALA A 94 4.54 11.81 -7.04
N PHE A 95 3.66 11.49 -8.00
CA PHE A 95 3.96 10.53 -9.05
C PHE A 95 4.40 11.21 -10.34
N GLY A 96 5.23 10.51 -11.11
CA GLY A 96 5.44 10.75 -12.54
C GLY A 96 4.60 9.73 -13.33
N TRP A 97 3.72 10.19 -14.20
CA TRP A 97 2.97 9.36 -15.12
C TRP A 97 3.62 9.42 -16.50
N ASP A 98 3.83 8.25 -17.09
CA ASP A 98 4.42 8.11 -18.41
C ASP A 98 3.48 8.59 -19.52
N LYS A 99 3.75 9.80 -20.03
CA LYS A 99 2.88 10.48 -21.00
C LYS A 99 2.92 9.85 -22.40
N ASP A 100 3.98 9.10 -22.69
CA ASP A 100 4.21 8.48 -24.01
C ASP A 100 3.59 7.07 -24.09
N GLY A 101 3.10 6.55 -22.97
CA GLY A 101 2.44 5.24 -22.87
C GLY A 101 0.91 5.28 -22.87
N PRO A 102 0.28 4.11 -22.61
CA PRO A 102 -1.16 4.00 -22.39
C PRO A 102 -1.66 4.92 -21.27
N LYS A 103 -2.85 5.51 -21.50
CA LYS A 103 -3.52 6.39 -20.56
C LYS A 103 -4.47 5.60 -19.65
N PRO A 104 -4.78 6.08 -18.44
CA PRO A 104 -5.95 5.61 -17.70
C PRO A 104 -7.18 5.57 -18.60
N GLY A 105 -7.92 4.46 -18.61
CA GLY A 105 -9.09 4.27 -19.48
C GLY A 105 -8.77 3.74 -20.88
N SER A 106 -7.50 3.58 -21.28
CA SER A 106 -7.15 2.87 -22.51
C SER A 106 -7.61 1.41 -22.49
N ALA A 107 -7.96 0.87 -23.66
CA ALA A 107 -8.45 -0.50 -23.80
C ALA A 107 -7.36 -1.57 -23.60
N TYR A 108 -6.08 -1.19 -23.64
CA TYR A 108 -4.94 -2.10 -23.54
C TYR A 108 -3.72 -1.44 -22.90
N GLY A 109 -2.78 -2.30 -22.47
CA GLY A 109 -1.45 -1.92 -22.02
C GLY A 109 -1.36 -1.42 -20.58
N ASN A 110 -0.16 -1.04 -20.19
CA ASN A 110 0.14 -0.61 -18.83
C ASN A 110 0.17 0.91 -18.73
N VAL A 111 -0.60 1.46 -17.80
CA VAL A 111 -0.48 2.85 -17.38
C VAL A 111 0.60 2.92 -16.31
N ARG A 112 1.76 3.49 -16.66
CA ARG A 112 2.98 3.43 -15.83
C ARG A 112 3.13 4.66 -14.95
N PHE A 113 3.45 4.43 -13.68
CA PHE A 113 3.76 5.50 -12.73
C PHE A 113 5.09 5.26 -12.00
N THR A 114 5.85 6.33 -11.79
CA THR A 114 7.09 6.37 -11.01
C THR A 114 6.91 7.27 -9.79
N ALA A 115 7.67 7.00 -8.72
CA ALA A 115 7.70 7.84 -7.53
C ALA A 115 9.08 7.76 -6.90
N HIS A 116 9.54 8.88 -6.34
CA HIS A 116 10.82 8.94 -5.66
C HIS A 116 10.84 8.17 -4.34
N THR A 117 11.96 7.54 -4.04
CA THR A 117 12.36 7.15 -2.69
C THR A 117 13.52 8.01 -2.24
N TYR A 118 13.52 8.45 -0.98
CA TYR A 118 14.62 9.20 -0.38
C TYR A 118 15.17 8.46 0.85
N PRO A 119 16.46 8.60 1.18
CA PRO A 119 17.07 7.97 2.36
C PRO A 119 16.42 8.36 3.69
N ASP A 120 15.90 9.59 3.78
CA ASP A 120 15.19 10.14 4.95
C ASP A 120 13.79 9.53 5.17
N GLY A 121 13.31 8.68 4.25
CA GLY A 121 12.00 8.03 4.32
C GLY A 121 10.81 8.94 4.02
N SER A 122 11.02 10.22 3.71
CA SER A 122 9.95 11.23 3.58
C SER A 122 9.18 11.19 2.26
N ALA A 123 9.68 10.48 1.25
CA ALA A 123 9.12 10.50 -0.09
C ALA A 123 7.91 9.57 -0.28
N LEU A 124 7.17 9.80 -1.37
CA LEU A 124 6.00 9.00 -1.71
C LEU A 124 6.35 7.52 -1.93
N GLY A 125 7.45 7.23 -2.63
CA GLY A 125 7.93 5.87 -2.87
C GLY A 125 8.17 5.10 -1.57
N ASN A 126 8.75 5.73 -0.56
CA ASN A 126 8.96 5.09 0.76
C ASN A 126 7.62 4.73 1.40
N ARG A 127 6.61 5.62 1.33
CA ARG A 127 5.27 5.33 1.86
C ARG A 127 4.58 4.19 1.10
N LEU A 128 4.73 4.14 -0.22
CA LEU A 128 4.21 3.05 -1.05
C LEU A 128 4.82 1.72 -0.61
N LEU A 129 6.15 1.64 -0.49
CA LEU A 129 6.85 0.42 -0.04
C LEU A 129 6.39 -0.03 1.35
N LYS A 130 6.14 0.91 2.27
CA LYS A 130 5.73 0.59 3.65
C LYS A 130 4.25 0.23 3.79
N ARG A 131 3.36 0.78 2.96
CA ARG A 131 1.91 0.77 3.23
C ARG A 131 1.04 0.22 2.10
N LEU A 132 1.54 0.16 0.87
CA LEU A 132 0.80 -0.42 -0.25
C LEU A 132 0.74 -1.94 -0.10
N HIS A 133 -0.45 -2.50 -0.24
CA HIS A 133 -0.67 -3.94 -0.12
C HIS A 133 -1.70 -4.41 -1.16
N VAL A 134 -1.71 -5.72 -1.40
CA VAL A 134 -2.71 -6.35 -2.27
C VAL A 134 -4.11 -6.07 -1.75
N GLY A 135 -5.03 -5.75 -2.65
CA GLY A 135 -6.39 -5.35 -2.31
C GLY A 135 -6.55 -3.85 -2.06
N ALA A 136 -5.47 -3.09 -1.85
CA ALA A 136 -5.56 -1.64 -1.71
C ALA A 136 -6.17 -1.00 -2.97
N ARG A 137 -6.95 0.07 -2.75
CA ARG A 137 -7.60 0.82 -3.83
C ARG A 137 -6.73 2.00 -4.26
N ILE A 138 -6.62 2.18 -5.57
CA ILE A 138 -5.98 3.34 -6.19
C ILE A 138 -7.04 4.05 -7.03
N ILE A 139 -7.14 5.37 -6.91
CA ILE A 139 -8.06 6.20 -7.69
C ILE A 139 -7.24 7.23 -8.44
N LEU A 140 -7.32 7.22 -9.77
CA LEU A 140 -6.75 8.25 -10.63
C LEU A 140 -7.86 9.23 -11.03
N ARG A 141 -7.53 10.51 -11.10
CA ARG A 141 -8.44 11.59 -11.52
C ARG A 141 -7.74 12.54 -12.49
N GLY A 142 -8.52 13.11 -13.41
CA GLY A 142 -8.09 14.14 -14.34
C GLY A 142 -9.30 14.80 -15.01
N GLY A 143 -9.39 16.13 -14.94
CA GLY A 143 -10.63 16.83 -15.30
C GLY A 143 -11.83 16.30 -14.51
N SER A 144 -12.94 16.04 -15.19
CA SER A 144 -14.14 15.36 -14.64
C SER A 144 -14.04 13.83 -14.65
N SER A 145 -12.96 13.27 -15.19
CA SER A 145 -12.77 11.82 -15.34
C SER A 145 -12.04 11.22 -14.15
N ALA A 146 -12.40 9.98 -13.82
CA ALA A 146 -11.73 9.23 -12.78
C ALA A 146 -11.87 7.72 -12.97
N LEU A 147 -10.88 6.97 -12.49
CA LEU A 147 -10.85 5.51 -12.63
C LEU A 147 -10.28 4.86 -11.37
N CYS A 148 -10.92 3.78 -10.95
CA CYS A 148 -10.55 3.03 -9.76
C CYS A 148 -9.87 1.72 -10.14
N TYR A 149 -8.73 1.46 -9.51
CA TYR A 149 -7.96 0.24 -9.63
C TYR A 149 -7.88 -0.45 -8.27
N ARG A 150 -7.64 -1.76 -8.31
CA ARG A 150 -7.33 -2.56 -7.12
C ARG A 150 -5.98 -3.23 -7.32
N VAL A 151 -5.11 -3.10 -6.32
CA VAL A 151 -3.78 -3.73 -6.35
C VAL A 151 -3.95 -5.25 -6.35
N LYS A 152 -3.46 -5.90 -7.40
CA LYS A 152 -3.47 -7.37 -7.51
C LYS A 152 -2.16 -8.01 -7.06
N ARG A 153 -1.06 -7.28 -7.16
CA ARG A 153 0.28 -7.75 -6.79
C ARG A 153 1.14 -6.59 -6.35
N VAL A 154 2.09 -6.87 -5.46
CA VAL A 154 3.21 -6.00 -5.12
C VAL A 154 4.48 -6.82 -5.32
N LYS A 155 5.46 -6.27 -6.03
CA LYS A 155 6.72 -6.97 -6.33
C LYS A 155 7.89 -6.02 -6.11
N VAL A 156 8.85 -6.45 -5.29
CA VAL A 156 10.18 -5.83 -5.20
C VAL A 156 11.12 -6.63 -6.11
N THR A 157 11.81 -5.95 -7.02
CA THR A 157 12.64 -6.63 -8.03
C THR A 157 13.76 -5.72 -8.51
N THR A 158 14.73 -6.29 -9.23
CA THR A 158 15.81 -5.52 -9.86
C THR A 158 15.35 -4.90 -11.18
N PRO A 159 15.98 -3.79 -11.63
CA PRO A 159 15.64 -3.16 -12.91
C PRO A 159 15.71 -4.11 -14.12
N THR A 160 16.61 -5.09 -14.08
CA THR A 160 16.75 -6.12 -15.12
C THR A 160 15.58 -7.11 -15.18
N ARG A 161 14.69 -7.11 -14.17
CA ARG A 161 13.55 -8.03 -14.03
C ARG A 161 12.20 -7.31 -13.99
N LEU A 162 12.13 -6.13 -14.62
CA LEU A 162 10.90 -5.35 -14.76
C LEU A 162 9.85 -6.00 -15.66
N GLY A 163 10.10 -7.20 -16.22
CA GLY A 163 9.18 -8.08 -16.94
C GLY A 163 7.77 -7.55 -17.20
N GLY A 164 7.46 -7.26 -18.47
CA GLY A 164 6.14 -6.79 -18.90
C GLY A 164 5.68 -5.45 -18.34
N TYR A 165 6.42 -4.78 -17.44
CA TYR A 165 6.11 -3.44 -16.91
C TYR A 165 5.99 -2.41 -18.03
N TYR A 166 6.89 -2.49 -19.02
CA TYR A 166 6.87 -1.61 -20.19
C TYR A 166 5.89 -2.06 -21.29
N SER A 167 5.13 -3.14 -21.10
CA SER A 167 4.19 -3.63 -22.11
C SER A 167 3.12 -2.59 -22.43
N THR A 168 3.00 -2.23 -23.71
CA THR A 168 1.94 -1.40 -24.24
C THR A 168 0.78 -2.23 -24.78
N ILE A 169 0.84 -3.56 -24.70
CA ILE A 169 -0.18 -4.50 -25.17
C ILE A 169 -0.76 -5.32 -24.02
N GLY A 170 -1.89 -5.98 -24.29
CA GLY A 170 -2.60 -6.86 -23.35
C GLY A 170 -3.65 -6.15 -22.50
N LYS A 171 -4.21 -6.85 -21.51
CA LYS A 171 -5.31 -6.32 -20.68
C LYS A 171 -4.89 -5.03 -19.97
N PRO A 172 -5.77 -4.01 -19.93
CA PRO A 172 -5.44 -2.71 -19.37
C PRO A 172 -5.22 -2.81 -17.85
N LYS A 173 -4.11 -2.23 -17.38
CA LYS A 173 -3.77 -2.22 -15.95
C LYS A 173 -2.92 -1.01 -15.58
N LEU A 174 -2.95 -0.65 -14.30
CA LEU A 174 -2.01 0.28 -13.70
C LEU A 174 -0.75 -0.50 -13.28
N ALA A 175 0.41 0.04 -13.60
CA ALA A 175 1.72 -0.53 -13.30
C ALA A 175 2.58 0.46 -12.51
#